data_AF-A0A7G9SF43-F1
#
_entry.id   AF-A0A7G9SF43-F1
#
_cell.length_a   1.000
_cell.length_b   1.000
_cell.length_c   1.000
_cell.angle_alpha   90.00
_cell.angle_beta   90.00
_cell.angle_gamma   90.00
#
_symmetry.space_group_name_H-M   'P 1'
#
loop_
_entity.id
_entity.type
_entity.pdbx_description
1 polymer ?
#
loop_
_entity_poly.entity_id
_entity_poly.type
_entity_poly.pdbx_seq_one_letter_code
_entity_poly.pdbx_strand_id
1 'polypeptide(L)'
;MRFLCLAAAAAMTIPTAPLAAQSVKAGIDAWQKADYAAAVDIWRPLAEKGDLDAAFNLGQAYRLGRGVTINLAAAQTWLERAARKGHLDAQTTLGLMLFQNGNQVSGLRWLGQAAERGDARAMLIYGTALFNGDSLPRDPVLGYAYVSRAAAQGLPPAKATLAELDQILPLDQRKKAVTLAIAKAKAAPPPSTAVKAKSAAKPPTQAAAPAAPSPTPTAGGAWRIQLGAFSQRGAAEALYRKVAGALPGRAPFYVAAGPVTRLQVGPYPSRAAAQAACNSLKDQACFPVTAK
;
A
#
# COMPACT_ATOMS: atom_id res chain seq x y z
N MET A 1 -31.62 72.50 9.57
CA MET A 1 -31.11 71.42 8.70
C MET A 1 -29.94 70.71 9.40
N ARG A 2 -30.16 69.49 9.91
CA ARG A 2 -29.10 68.55 10.31
C ARG A 2 -29.51 67.19 9.74
N PHE A 3 -28.80 66.71 8.73
CA PHE A 3 -29.01 65.39 8.14
C PHE A 3 -28.30 64.34 9.02
N LEU A 4 -29.06 63.43 9.62
CA LEU A 4 -28.52 62.16 10.15
C LEU A 4 -28.38 61.18 8.98
N CYS A 5 -27.15 60.81 8.62
CA CYS A 5 -26.88 59.63 7.81
C CYS A 5 -26.91 58.39 8.71
N LEU A 6 -27.97 57.58 8.60
CA LEU A 6 -27.98 56.20 9.10
C LEU A 6 -27.23 55.31 8.09
N ALA A 7 -26.03 54.86 8.44
CA ALA A 7 -25.36 53.78 7.74
C ALA A 7 -25.96 52.45 8.21
N ALA A 8 -26.72 51.79 7.33
CA ALA A 8 -27.22 50.43 7.56
C ALA A 8 -26.06 49.44 7.40
N ALA A 9 -25.61 48.86 8.52
CA ALA A 9 -24.68 47.74 8.52
C ALA A 9 -25.43 46.48 8.09
N ALA A 10 -25.17 45.99 6.88
CA ALA A 10 -25.64 44.69 6.43
C ALA A 10 -24.89 43.59 7.18
N ALA A 11 -25.56 42.94 8.13
CA ALA A 11 -25.03 41.77 8.82
C ALA A 11 -24.98 40.58 7.83
N MET A 12 -23.77 40.25 7.34
CA MET A 12 -23.53 39.02 6.60
C MET A 12 -23.64 37.84 7.57
N THR A 13 -24.74 37.09 7.49
CA THR A 13 -24.89 35.81 8.18
C THR A 13 -24.02 34.77 7.49
N ILE A 14 -22.91 34.39 8.11
CA ILE A 14 -22.12 33.24 7.67
C ILE A 14 -22.97 31.99 7.95
N PRO A 15 -23.30 31.15 6.96
CA PRO A 15 -24.04 29.92 7.21
C PRO A 15 -23.19 28.99 8.09
N THR A 16 -23.59 28.83 9.34
CA THR A 16 -23.00 27.85 10.24
C THR A 16 -23.51 26.48 9.83
N ALA A 17 -22.68 25.72 9.11
CA ALA A 17 -22.98 24.32 8.86
C ALA A 17 -23.25 23.61 10.20
N PRO A 18 -24.31 22.81 10.31
CA PRO A 18 -24.71 22.19 11.58
C PRO A 18 -23.57 21.35 12.15
N LEU A 19 -23.34 21.42 13.47
CA LEU A 19 -22.27 20.70 14.18
C LEU A 19 -22.20 19.19 13.84
N ALA A 20 -23.33 18.59 13.46
CA ALA A 20 -23.41 17.20 13.02
C ALA A 20 -22.48 16.90 11.82
N ALA A 21 -22.24 17.85 10.91
CA ALA A 21 -21.35 17.72 9.76
C ALA A 21 -19.86 17.71 10.12
N GLN A 22 -19.49 17.94 11.39
CA GLN A 22 -18.09 18.04 11.84
C GLN A 22 -17.60 16.81 12.62
N SER A 23 -18.20 15.64 12.41
CA SER A 23 -17.77 14.41 13.08
C SER A 23 -17.20 13.39 12.10
N VAL A 24 -16.28 12.55 12.58
CA VAL A 24 -15.77 11.40 11.81
C VAL A 24 -16.92 10.52 11.32
N LYS A 25 -17.93 10.31 12.19
CA LYS A 25 -19.13 9.55 11.87
C LYS A 25 -19.91 10.14 10.70
N ALA A 26 -20.08 11.46 10.63
CA ALA A 26 -20.76 12.09 9.50
C ALA A 26 -20.04 11.84 8.17
N GLY A 27 -18.70 11.88 8.17
CA GLY A 27 -17.93 11.50 6.98
C GLY A 27 -18.09 10.01 6.64
N ILE A 28 -18.18 9.13 7.64
CA ILE A 28 -18.47 7.69 7.43
C ILE A 28 -19.88 7.48 6.87
N ASP A 29 -20.88 8.18 7.38
CA ASP A 29 -22.26 8.12 6.91
C ASP A 29 -22.35 8.61 5.44
N ALA A 30 -21.63 9.69 5.10
CA ALA A 30 -21.50 10.17 3.71
C ALA A 30 -20.83 9.13 2.80
N TRP A 31 -19.71 8.53 3.26
CA TRP A 31 -19.01 7.48 2.52
C TRP A 31 -19.89 6.25 2.27
N GLN A 32 -20.69 5.83 3.26
CA GLN A 32 -21.62 4.69 3.12
C GLN A 32 -22.71 4.96 2.09
N LYS A 33 -23.09 6.22 1.89
CA LYS A 33 -24.01 6.67 0.83
C LYS A 33 -23.34 6.89 -0.52
N ALA A 34 -22.06 6.54 -0.65
CA ALA A 34 -21.21 6.81 -1.81
C ALA A 34 -20.99 8.30 -2.14
N ASP A 35 -21.31 9.20 -1.21
CA ASP A 35 -20.95 10.62 -1.30
C ASP A 35 -19.51 10.81 -0.81
N TYR A 36 -18.57 10.34 -1.63
CA TYR A 36 -17.16 10.31 -1.25
C TYR A 36 -16.54 11.70 -1.18
N ALA A 37 -17.02 12.66 -1.98
CA ALA A 37 -16.53 14.04 -1.95
C ALA A 37 -16.91 14.69 -0.62
N ALA A 38 -18.17 14.60 -0.20
CA ALA A 38 -18.59 15.11 1.10
C ALA A 38 -17.85 14.42 2.25
N ALA A 39 -17.62 13.10 2.17
CA ALA A 39 -16.84 12.39 3.18
C ALA A 39 -15.41 12.94 3.32
N VAL A 40 -14.73 13.20 2.19
CA VAL A 40 -13.38 13.80 2.18
C VAL A 40 -13.41 15.21 2.76
N ASP A 41 -14.39 16.03 2.38
CA ASP A 41 -14.51 17.42 2.84
C ASP A 41 -14.77 17.48 4.35
N ILE A 42 -15.48 16.50 4.91
CA ILE A 42 -15.68 16.35 6.36
C ILE A 42 -14.40 15.88 7.06
N TRP A 43 -13.73 14.84 6.54
CA TRP A 43 -12.57 14.26 7.20
C TRP A 43 -11.31 15.14 7.14
N ARG A 44 -11.11 15.92 6.08
CA ARG A 44 -9.92 16.75 5.89
C ARG A 44 -9.63 17.69 7.07
N PRO A 45 -10.56 18.58 7.49
CA PRO A 45 -10.30 19.48 8.61
C PRO A 45 -10.14 18.74 9.95
N LEU A 46 -10.76 17.57 10.13
CA LEU A 46 -10.59 16.74 11.33
C LEU A 46 -9.21 16.09 11.37
N ALA A 47 -8.76 15.54 10.25
CA ALA A 47 -7.43 14.96 10.10
C ALA A 47 -6.33 16.02 10.29
N GLU A 48 -6.55 17.24 9.80
CA GLU A 48 -5.65 18.38 10.01
C GLU A 48 -5.57 18.80 11.49
N LYS A 49 -6.68 18.70 12.22
CA LYS A 49 -6.72 18.88 13.69
C LYS A 49 -6.15 17.70 14.48
N GLY A 50 -5.73 16.64 13.80
CA GLY A 50 -5.04 15.49 14.40
C GLY A 50 -5.94 14.33 14.80
N ASP A 51 -7.20 14.31 14.36
CA ASP A 51 -8.09 13.15 14.50
C ASP A 51 -7.54 11.96 13.70
N LEU A 52 -7.31 10.84 14.39
CA LEU A 52 -6.62 9.68 13.80
C LEU A 52 -7.52 8.86 12.88
N ASP A 53 -8.81 8.75 13.22
CA ASP A 53 -9.78 8.01 12.41
C ASP A 53 -10.06 8.78 11.11
N ALA A 54 -10.17 10.11 11.19
CA ALA A 54 -10.26 10.98 10.02
C ALA A 54 -9.00 10.89 9.14
N ALA A 55 -7.80 10.93 9.74
CA ALA A 55 -6.55 10.78 9.00
C ALA A 55 -6.45 9.41 8.32
N PHE A 56 -6.85 8.33 9.00
CA PHE A 56 -6.94 7.00 8.41
C PHE A 56 -7.92 6.95 7.22
N ASN A 57 -9.13 7.46 7.39
CA ASN A 57 -10.16 7.46 6.34
C ASN A 57 -9.75 8.33 5.14
N LEU A 58 -9.12 9.49 5.37
CA LEU A 58 -8.59 10.35 4.32
C LEU A 58 -7.42 9.68 3.57
N GLY A 59 -6.53 8.98 4.28
CA GLY A 59 -5.49 8.17 3.66
C GLY A 59 -6.05 7.07 2.74
N GLN A 60 -7.13 6.42 3.17
CA GLN A 60 -7.84 5.45 2.36
C GLN A 60 -8.51 6.07 1.13
N ALA A 61 -9.11 7.27 1.26
CA ALA A 61 -9.69 8.01 0.14
C ALA A 61 -8.66 8.29 -0.96
N TYR A 62 -7.48 8.79 -0.59
CA TYR A 62 -6.37 9.01 -1.51
C TYR A 62 -5.80 7.72 -2.12
N ARG A 63 -5.77 6.62 -1.36
CA ARG A 63 -5.30 5.31 -1.85
C ARG A 63 -6.27 4.72 -2.88
N LEU A 64 -7.57 4.92 -2.68
CA LEU A 64 -8.64 4.34 -3.51
C LEU A 64 -9.13 5.27 -4.63
N GLY A 65 -8.78 6.56 -4.59
CA GLY A 65 -9.26 7.55 -5.55
C GLY A 65 -10.75 7.88 -5.39
N ARG A 66 -11.26 7.86 -4.15
CA ARG A 66 -12.69 8.10 -3.85
C ARG A 66 -12.87 9.47 -3.24
N GLY A 67 -13.63 10.34 -3.90
CA GLY A 67 -13.81 11.75 -3.49
C GLY A 67 -12.58 12.62 -3.72
N VAL A 68 -11.46 12.02 -4.15
CA VAL A 68 -10.18 12.67 -4.50
C VAL A 68 -9.49 11.86 -5.60
N THR A 69 -8.59 12.48 -6.36
CA THR A 69 -7.70 11.76 -7.28
C THR A 69 -6.78 10.81 -6.51
N ILE A 70 -6.48 9.64 -7.09
CA ILE A 70 -5.51 8.69 -6.52
C ILE A 70 -4.18 9.42 -6.28
N ASN A 71 -3.69 9.35 -5.05
CA ASN A 71 -2.38 9.88 -4.68
C ASN A 71 -1.77 9.03 -3.56
N LEU A 72 -0.90 8.10 -3.93
CA LEU A 72 -0.29 7.17 -2.98
C LEU A 72 0.66 7.87 -1.99
N ALA A 73 1.30 8.97 -2.38
CA ALA A 73 2.16 9.73 -1.49
C ALA A 73 1.34 10.46 -0.41
N ALA A 74 0.21 11.05 -0.79
CA ALA A 74 -0.75 11.64 0.16
C ALA A 74 -1.36 10.57 1.07
N ALA A 75 -1.75 9.42 0.51
CA ALA A 75 -2.23 8.28 1.28
C ALA A 75 -1.21 7.83 2.33
N GLN A 76 0.05 7.66 1.93
CA GLN A 76 1.14 7.31 2.84
C GLN A 76 1.29 8.32 3.96
N THR A 77 1.28 9.62 3.63
CA THR A 77 1.45 10.70 4.60
C THR A 77 0.35 10.67 5.66
N TRP A 78 -0.91 10.53 5.26
CA TRP A 78 -2.03 10.50 6.19
C TRP A 78 -2.06 9.21 7.02
N LEU A 79 -1.80 8.06 6.41
CA LEU A 79 -1.71 6.79 7.12
C LEU A 79 -0.54 6.79 8.11
N GLU A 80 0.60 7.36 7.77
CA GLU A 80 1.77 7.44 8.65
C GLU A 80 1.50 8.34 9.87
N ARG A 81 0.80 9.46 9.69
CA ARG A 81 0.37 10.32 10.81
C ARG A 81 -0.47 9.54 11.83
N ALA A 82 -1.45 8.78 11.37
CA ALA A 82 -2.29 7.95 12.24
C ALA A 82 -1.51 6.77 12.84
N ALA A 83 -0.71 6.07 12.03
CA ALA A 83 0.07 4.90 12.44
C ALA A 83 1.12 5.22 13.52
N ARG A 84 1.81 6.36 13.40
CA ARG A 84 2.80 6.83 14.40
C ARG A 84 2.17 7.12 15.76
N LYS A 85 0.88 7.47 15.79
CA LYS A 85 0.11 7.68 17.03
C LYS A 85 -0.63 6.43 17.50
N GLY A 86 -0.29 5.26 16.96
CA GLY A 86 -0.83 3.98 17.42
C GLY A 86 -2.17 3.59 16.82
N HIS A 87 -2.63 4.22 15.75
CA HIS A 87 -3.85 3.77 15.06
C HIS A 87 -3.59 2.42 14.36
N LEU A 88 -4.23 1.34 14.84
CA LEU A 88 -3.95 -0.04 14.40
C LEU A 88 -4.18 -0.25 12.91
N ASP A 89 -5.33 0.16 12.36
CA ASP A 89 -5.60 -0.07 10.93
C ASP A 89 -4.72 0.76 10.01
N ALA A 90 -4.27 1.93 10.47
CA ALA A 90 -3.30 2.73 9.74
C ALA A 90 -1.95 2.02 9.72
N GLN A 91 -1.51 1.41 10.83
CA GLN A 91 -0.29 0.57 10.87
C GLN A 91 -0.41 -0.60 9.89
N THR A 92 -1.50 -1.38 9.95
CA THR A 92 -1.72 -2.50 9.03
C THR A 92 -1.77 -2.03 7.57
N THR A 93 -2.53 -0.98 7.27
CA THR A 93 -2.73 -0.49 5.89
C THR A 93 -1.44 0.10 5.32
N LEU A 94 -0.72 0.91 6.10
CA LEU A 94 0.58 1.45 5.72
C LEU A 94 1.60 0.32 5.52
N GLY A 95 1.61 -0.65 6.43
CA GLY A 95 2.47 -1.82 6.36
C GLY A 95 2.26 -2.63 5.08
N LEU A 96 1.01 -2.97 4.76
CA LEU A 96 0.64 -3.64 3.51
C LEU A 96 1.06 -2.82 2.29
N MET A 97 0.76 -1.52 2.28
CA MET A 97 1.06 -0.65 1.13
C MET A 97 2.57 -0.57 0.86
N LEU A 98 3.38 -0.40 1.92
CA LEU A 98 4.84 -0.37 1.80
C LEU A 98 5.38 -1.73 1.36
N PHE A 99 4.86 -2.82 1.93
CA PHE A 99 5.26 -4.18 1.58
C PHE A 99 5.01 -4.49 0.09
N GLN A 100 3.82 -4.17 -0.41
CA GLN A 100 3.42 -4.39 -1.81
C GLN A 100 4.19 -3.51 -2.79
N ASN A 101 4.61 -2.31 -2.37
CA ASN A 101 5.38 -1.38 -3.20
C ASN A 101 6.90 -1.64 -3.14
N GLY A 102 7.34 -2.77 -2.57
CA GLY A 102 8.73 -3.19 -2.52
C GLY A 102 9.55 -2.62 -1.36
N ASN A 103 8.96 -1.80 -0.48
CA ASN A 103 9.59 -1.38 0.77
C ASN A 103 9.25 -2.36 1.90
N GLN A 104 9.65 -3.62 1.71
CA GLN A 104 9.28 -4.74 2.57
C GLN A 104 9.77 -4.56 4.01
N VAL A 105 11.00 -4.09 4.23
CA VAL A 105 11.54 -3.88 5.58
C VAL A 105 10.70 -2.87 6.38
N SER A 106 10.37 -1.72 5.78
CA SER A 106 9.52 -0.72 6.45
C SER A 106 8.09 -1.21 6.61
N GLY A 107 7.57 -1.93 5.62
CA GLY A 107 6.25 -2.56 5.68
C GLY A 107 6.15 -3.55 6.84
N LEU A 108 7.11 -4.46 6.95
CA LEU A 108 7.19 -5.47 8.01
C LEU A 108 7.42 -4.86 9.39
N ARG A 109 8.09 -3.70 9.50
CA ARG A 109 8.16 -2.96 10.77
C ARG A 109 6.77 -2.54 11.25
N TRP A 110 5.95 -1.97 10.38
CA TRP A 110 4.58 -1.59 10.72
C TRP A 110 3.67 -2.81 10.96
N LEU A 111 3.83 -3.86 10.16
CA LEU A 111 3.07 -5.09 10.33
C LEU A 111 3.45 -5.84 11.61
N GLY A 112 4.71 -5.82 12.02
CA GLY A 112 5.13 -6.35 13.31
C GLY A 112 4.45 -5.64 14.48
N GLN A 113 4.37 -4.31 14.44
CA GLN A 113 3.65 -3.53 15.46
C GLN A 113 2.15 -3.88 15.50
N ALA A 114 1.52 -4.03 14.34
CA ALA A 114 0.12 -4.43 14.26
C ALA A 114 -0.11 -5.90 14.70
N ALA A 115 0.83 -6.79 14.39
CA ALA A 115 0.81 -8.21 14.76
C ALA A 115 0.93 -8.41 16.28
N GLU A 116 1.81 -7.65 16.95
CA GLU A 116 1.90 -7.66 18.42
C GLU A 116 0.56 -7.28 19.06
N ARG A 117 -0.21 -6.41 18.39
CA ARG A 117 -1.50 -5.87 18.85
C ARG A 117 -2.73 -6.65 18.40
N GLY A 118 -2.57 -7.82 17.79
CA GLY A 118 -3.73 -8.66 17.50
C GLY A 118 -4.22 -8.65 16.05
N ASP A 119 -3.70 -7.83 15.14
CA ASP A 119 -4.21 -7.81 13.76
C ASP A 119 -3.88 -9.11 13.01
N ALA A 120 -4.90 -9.92 12.72
CA ALA A 120 -4.72 -11.24 12.09
C ALA A 120 -4.03 -11.19 10.72
N ARG A 121 -4.28 -10.15 9.91
CA ARG A 121 -3.64 -10.02 8.58
C ARG A 121 -2.17 -9.65 8.73
N ALA A 122 -1.86 -8.75 9.65
CA ALA A 122 -0.50 -8.37 9.97
C ALA A 122 0.28 -9.56 10.55
N MET A 123 -0.32 -10.33 11.46
CA MET A 123 0.28 -11.56 12.00
C MET A 123 0.59 -12.58 10.91
N LEU A 124 -0.31 -12.80 9.96
CA LEU A 124 -0.06 -13.72 8.85
C LEU A 124 1.18 -13.28 8.07
N ILE A 125 1.21 -12.03 7.59
CA ILE A 125 2.31 -11.54 6.74
C ILE A 125 3.63 -11.50 7.52
N TYR A 126 3.61 -10.95 8.73
CA TYR A 126 4.80 -10.83 9.57
C TYR A 126 5.32 -12.21 10.00
N GLY A 127 4.42 -13.12 10.36
CA GLY A 127 4.76 -14.49 10.76
C GLY A 127 5.37 -15.30 9.61
N THR A 128 4.80 -15.23 8.41
CA THR A 128 5.37 -15.87 7.22
C THR A 128 6.75 -15.31 6.88
N ALA A 129 6.92 -13.98 6.95
CA ALA A 129 8.21 -13.34 6.68
C ALA A 129 9.30 -13.79 7.68
N LEU A 130 8.99 -13.88 8.98
CA LEU A 130 9.88 -14.44 9.98
C LEU A 130 10.21 -15.91 9.72
N PHE A 131 9.22 -16.72 9.35
CA PHE A 131 9.43 -18.14 9.10
C PHE A 131 10.40 -18.40 7.94
N ASN A 132 10.28 -17.62 6.87
CA ASN A 132 11.10 -17.72 5.68
C ASN A 132 12.43 -16.98 5.80
N GLY A 133 12.50 -15.93 6.62
CA GLY A 133 13.62 -14.98 6.61
C GLY A 133 13.51 -13.92 5.50
N ASP A 134 12.28 -13.61 5.07
CA ASP A 134 12.02 -12.67 3.98
C ASP A 134 12.04 -11.23 4.53
N SER A 135 13.11 -10.47 4.22
CA SER A 135 13.30 -9.10 4.72
C SER A 135 13.34 -8.94 6.24
N LEU A 136 13.44 -10.06 6.98
CA LEU A 136 13.62 -10.15 8.42
C LEU A 136 14.61 -11.28 8.74
N PRO A 137 15.32 -11.22 9.90
CA PRO A 137 16.02 -12.39 10.41
C PRO A 137 15.07 -13.59 10.55
N ARG A 138 15.52 -14.75 10.09
CA ARG A 138 14.70 -15.96 10.11
C ARG A 138 14.47 -16.44 11.55
N ASP A 139 13.21 -16.55 11.95
CA ASP A 139 12.75 -17.12 13.21
C ASP A 139 11.48 -17.97 12.96
N PRO A 140 11.63 -19.28 12.69
CA PRO A 140 10.50 -20.13 12.36
C PRO A 140 9.58 -20.42 13.54
N VAL A 141 10.08 -20.39 14.78
CA VAL A 141 9.25 -20.60 15.97
C VAL A 141 8.36 -19.39 16.21
N LEU A 142 8.92 -18.17 16.15
CA LEU A 142 8.15 -16.94 16.27
C LEU A 142 7.19 -16.76 15.08
N GLY A 143 7.66 -17.06 13.87
CA GLY A 143 6.84 -17.00 12.65
C GLY A 143 5.61 -17.90 12.74
N TYR A 144 5.81 -19.17 13.12
CA TYR A 144 4.73 -20.12 13.36
C TYR A 144 3.78 -19.65 14.46
N ALA A 145 4.29 -19.06 15.56
CA ALA A 145 3.47 -18.55 16.64
C ALA A 145 2.50 -17.45 16.16
N TYR A 146 2.96 -16.54 15.31
CA TYR A 146 2.09 -15.51 14.72
C TYR A 146 1.05 -16.07 13.76
N VAL A 147 1.45 -16.97 12.85
CA VAL A 147 0.52 -17.61 11.91
C VAL A 147 -0.55 -18.42 12.66
N SER A 148 -0.16 -19.12 13.74
CA SER A 148 -1.09 -19.85 14.62
C SER A 148 -2.13 -18.92 15.26
N ARG A 149 -1.70 -17.76 15.77
CA ARG A 149 -2.62 -16.76 16.34
C ARG A 149 -3.58 -16.21 15.28
N ALA A 150 -3.09 -15.93 14.07
CA ALA A 150 -3.93 -15.48 12.97
C ALA A 150 -4.97 -16.54 12.56
N ALA A 151 -4.56 -17.82 12.49
CA ALA A 151 -5.43 -18.94 12.18
C ALA A 151 -6.50 -19.16 13.27
N ALA A 152 -6.15 -18.99 14.55
CA ALA A 152 -7.07 -19.07 15.68
C ALA A 152 -8.15 -17.97 15.64
N GLN A 153 -7.85 -16.80 15.06
CA GLN A 153 -8.84 -15.76 14.77
C GLN A 153 -9.73 -16.06 13.54
N GLY A 154 -9.58 -17.24 12.93
CA GLY A 154 -10.44 -17.68 11.84
C GLY A 154 -10.02 -17.21 10.45
N LEU A 155 -8.88 -16.52 10.29
CA LEU A 155 -8.43 -16.01 9.00
C LEU A 155 -8.10 -17.18 8.03
N PRO A 156 -8.87 -17.40 6.94
CA PRO A 156 -8.70 -18.60 6.10
C PRO A 156 -7.32 -18.73 5.46
N PRO A 157 -6.71 -17.65 4.90
CA PRO A 157 -5.33 -17.73 4.41
C PRO A 157 -4.34 -18.16 5.49
N ALA A 158 -4.53 -17.73 6.75
CA ALA A 158 -3.64 -18.14 7.84
C ALA A 158 -3.79 -19.61 8.21
N LYS A 159 -5.01 -20.16 8.13
CA LYS A 159 -5.23 -21.61 8.33
C LYS A 159 -4.53 -22.43 7.25
N ALA A 160 -4.64 -22.00 5.99
CA ALA A 160 -3.95 -22.65 4.88
C ALA A 160 -2.42 -22.60 5.06
N THR A 161 -1.88 -21.41 5.34
CA THR A 161 -0.44 -21.25 5.62
C THR A 161 -0.01 -22.09 6.83
N LEU A 162 -0.77 -22.14 7.91
CA LEU A 162 -0.44 -22.96 9.08
C LEU A 162 -0.32 -24.45 8.73
N ALA A 163 -1.24 -24.97 7.92
CA ALA A 163 -1.21 -26.36 7.46
C ALA A 163 0.03 -26.68 6.61
N GLU A 164 0.52 -25.71 5.82
CA GLU A 164 1.79 -25.84 5.11
C GLU A 164 2.99 -25.84 6.08
N LEU A 165 3.00 -24.92 7.05
CA LEU A 165 4.07 -24.85 8.05
C LEU A 165 4.14 -26.12 8.92
N ASP A 166 3.00 -26.76 9.18
CA ASP A 166 2.90 -28.02 9.92
C ASP A 166 3.68 -29.18 9.27
N GLN A 167 3.83 -29.16 7.95
CA GLN A 167 4.60 -30.16 7.20
C GLN A 167 6.12 -29.92 7.30
N ILE A 168 6.52 -28.68 7.60
CA ILE A 168 7.92 -28.23 7.51
C ILE A 168 8.55 -28.13 8.90
N LEU A 169 7.80 -27.65 9.90
CA LEU A 169 8.32 -27.36 11.23
C LEU A 169 8.26 -28.59 12.15
N PRO A 170 9.38 -29.06 12.73
CA PRO A 170 9.39 -30.19 13.66
C PRO A 170 8.44 -30.01 14.84
N LEU A 171 7.88 -31.13 15.33
CA LEU A 171 6.87 -31.12 16.39
C LEU A 171 7.34 -30.43 17.68
N ASP A 172 8.61 -30.56 18.07
CA ASP A 172 9.14 -29.90 19.26
C ASP A 172 9.14 -28.37 19.10
N GLN A 173 9.46 -27.87 17.90
CA GLN A 173 9.44 -26.45 17.59
C GLN A 173 8.01 -25.91 17.51
N ARG A 174 7.06 -26.68 16.95
CA ARG A 174 5.63 -26.32 16.95
C ARG A 174 5.07 -26.20 18.37
N LYS A 175 5.42 -27.13 19.28
CA LYS A 175 5.02 -27.04 20.70
C LYS A 175 5.53 -25.75 21.35
N LYS A 176 6.81 -25.39 21.13
CA LYS A 176 7.39 -24.13 21.60
C LYS A 176 6.64 -22.93 21.03
N ALA A 177 6.33 -22.95 19.74
CA ALA A 177 5.62 -21.88 19.05
C ALA A 177 4.18 -21.70 19.57
N VAL A 178 3.47 -22.78 19.89
CA VAL A 178 2.12 -22.72 20.48
C VAL A 178 2.16 -22.08 21.87
N THR A 179 3.13 -22.43 22.73
CA THR A 179 3.31 -21.77 24.03
C THR A 179 3.56 -20.27 23.86
N LEU A 180 4.43 -19.90 22.91
CA LEU A 180 4.71 -18.50 22.58
C LEU A 180 3.48 -17.76 22.04
N ALA A 181 2.68 -18.42 21.20
CA ALA A 181 1.43 -17.88 20.65
C ALA A 181 0.44 -17.54 21.76
N ILE A 182 0.27 -18.43 22.75
CA ILE A 182 -0.60 -18.21 23.91
C ILE A 182 -0.09 -17.02 24.75
N ALA A 183 1.21 -16.98 25.04
CA ALA A 183 1.81 -15.88 25.81
C ALA A 183 1.61 -14.53 25.12
N LYS A 184 1.85 -14.45 23.81
CA LYS A 184 1.62 -13.23 23.02
C LYS A 184 0.15 -12.85 22.93
N ALA A 185 -0.77 -13.82 22.82
CA ALA A 185 -2.20 -13.55 22.85
C ALA A 185 -2.64 -12.93 24.17
N LYS A 186 -2.12 -13.42 25.30
CA LYS A 186 -2.38 -12.87 26.63
C LYS A 186 -1.81 -11.46 26.82
N ALA A 187 -0.66 -11.17 26.22
CA ALA A 187 -0.02 -9.85 26.30
C ALA A 187 -0.61 -8.80 25.35
N ALA A 188 -1.40 -9.22 24.34
CA ALA A 188 -1.95 -8.30 23.37
C ALA A 188 -3.04 -7.41 23.98
N PRO A 189 -3.02 -6.10 23.73
CA PRO A 189 -4.11 -5.22 24.15
C PRO A 189 -5.42 -5.63 23.47
N PRO A 190 -6.58 -5.31 24.08
CA PRO A 190 -7.87 -5.60 23.48
C PRO A 190 -7.98 -4.96 22.08
N PRO A 191 -8.73 -5.59 21.16
CA PRO A 191 -8.88 -5.09 19.80
C PRO A 191 -9.42 -3.65 19.80
N SER A 192 -8.78 -2.78 19.01
CA SER A 192 -9.14 -1.36 18.91
C SER A 192 -10.56 -1.18 18.35
N THR A 193 -11.38 -0.38 19.03
CA THR A 193 -12.76 -0.02 18.67
C THR A 193 -12.86 1.11 17.64
N ALA A 194 -11.79 1.39 16.88
CA ALA A 194 -11.73 2.51 15.94
C ALA A 194 -12.94 2.56 14.99
N VAL A 195 -13.49 3.77 14.80
CA VAL A 195 -14.71 4.01 14.04
C VAL A 195 -14.32 4.20 12.57
N LYS A 196 -14.55 3.17 11.75
CA LYS A 196 -14.00 3.07 10.38
C LYS A 196 -15.08 3.18 9.32
N ALA A 197 -14.76 3.82 8.21
CA ALA A 197 -15.54 3.66 6.98
C ALA A 197 -15.33 2.24 6.44
N LYS A 198 -16.41 1.49 6.20
CA LYS A 198 -16.30 0.20 5.50
C LYS A 198 -15.73 0.44 4.10
N SER A 199 -14.80 -0.40 3.68
CA SER A 199 -14.36 -0.43 2.29
C SER A 199 -15.54 -0.89 1.43
N ALA A 200 -16.29 0.04 0.84
CA ALA A 200 -17.33 -0.31 -0.14
C ALA A 200 -16.68 -1.07 -1.31
N ALA A 201 -17.44 -1.98 -1.93
CA ALA A 201 -17.05 -2.87 -3.03
C ALA A 201 -16.12 -2.22 -4.06
N LYS A 202 -15.26 -3.05 -4.69
CA LYS A 202 -14.18 -2.74 -5.64
C LYS A 202 -14.24 -1.31 -6.21
N PRO A 203 -13.15 -0.51 -6.13
CA PRO A 203 -13.12 0.86 -6.65
C PRO A 203 -13.80 0.92 -8.03
N PRO A 204 -14.59 1.98 -8.34
CA PRO A 204 -14.98 2.20 -9.71
C PRO A 204 -13.68 2.11 -10.49
N THR A 205 -13.64 1.16 -11.41
CA THR A 205 -12.59 1.12 -12.41
C THR A 205 -12.71 2.48 -13.01
N GLN A 206 -11.78 3.39 -12.66
CA GLN A 206 -11.59 4.58 -13.46
C GLN A 206 -11.49 3.99 -14.85
N ALA A 207 -12.45 4.32 -15.71
CA ALA A 207 -12.35 3.97 -17.10
C ALA A 207 -10.97 4.49 -17.46
N ALA A 208 -10.01 3.57 -17.58
CA ALA A 208 -8.92 3.76 -18.49
C ALA A 208 -9.65 4.24 -19.73
N ALA A 209 -9.42 5.51 -20.12
CA ALA A 209 -9.62 5.90 -21.51
C ALA A 209 -9.21 4.68 -22.32
N PRO A 210 -10.16 4.08 -23.07
CA PRO A 210 -10.20 2.65 -23.37
C PRO A 210 -8.79 2.19 -23.49
N ALA A 211 -8.34 1.39 -22.50
CA ALA A 211 -6.97 0.91 -22.46
C ALA A 211 -6.68 0.51 -23.90
N ALA A 212 -5.82 1.28 -24.58
CA ALA A 212 -5.32 0.85 -25.87
C ALA A 212 -4.92 -0.59 -25.59
N PRO A 213 -5.54 -1.56 -26.28
CA PRO A 213 -5.48 -2.95 -25.87
C PRO A 213 -4.03 -3.19 -25.51
N SER A 214 -3.77 -3.67 -24.29
CA SER A 214 -2.44 -4.19 -23.98
C SER A 214 -2.13 -5.05 -25.20
N PRO A 215 -1.12 -4.70 -26.03
CA PRO A 215 -0.97 -5.42 -27.27
C PRO A 215 -0.80 -6.86 -26.82
N THR A 216 -1.79 -7.70 -27.17
CA THR A 216 -1.61 -9.14 -27.28
C THR A 216 -0.22 -9.28 -27.86
N PRO A 217 0.69 -10.04 -27.22
CA PRO A 217 2.07 -10.09 -27.66
C PRO A 217 2.07 -10.46 -29.14
N THR A 218 2.20 -9.44 -29.98
CA THR A 218 2.38 -9.64 -31.40
C THR A 218 3.66 -10.44 -31.46
N ALA A 219 3.59 -11.62 -32.05
CA ALA A 219 4.73 -12.47 -32.33
C ALA A 219 5.83 -11.60 -32.94
N GLY A 220 6.80 -11.18 -32.11
CA GLY A 220 7.62 -10.04 -32.51
C GLY A 220 8.64 -9.53 -31.50
N GLY A 221 8.88 -10.23 -30.39
CA GLY A 221 10.13 -9.97 -29.68
C GLY A 221 10.38 -10.74 -28.40
N ALA A 222 11.11 -11.85 -28.54
CA ALA A 222 11.68 -12.59 -27.42
C ALA A 222 12.81 -11.83 -26.69
N TRP A 223 13.16 -10.61 -27.13
CA TRP A 223 14.29 -9.84 -26.62
C TRP A 223 13.86 -8.57 -25.89
N ARG A 224 14.61 -8.25 -24.85
CA ARG A 224 14.57 -6.99 -24.09
C ARG A 224 16.00 -6.48 -23.95
N ILE A 225 16.18 -5.24 -23.53
CA ILE A 225 17.46 -4.72 -23.04
C ILE A 225 17.40 -4.59 -21.52
N GLN A 226 18.45 -4.93 -20.79
CA GLN A 226 18.56 -4.67 -19.36
C GLN A 226 19.44 -3.44 -19.10
N LEU A 227 18.88 -2.41 -18.47
CA LEU A 227 19.54 -1.14 -18.20
C LEU A 227 20.25 -1.08 -16.84
N GLY A 228 19.93 -2.02 -15.93
CA GLY A 228 20.56 -2.09 -14.63
C GLY A 228 19.82 -2.98 -13.64
N ALA A 229 20.43 -3.16 -12.48
CA ALA A 229 19.84 -3.81 -11.31
C ALA A 229 19.89 -2.84 -10.14
N PHE A 230 18.73 -2.58 -9.54
CA PHE A 230 18.55 -1.52 -8.55
C PHE A 230 18.07 -2.13 -7.24
N SER A 231 18.70 -1.78 -6.12
CA SER A 231 18.18 -2.14 -4.79
C SER A 231 16.84 -1.48 -4.49
N GLN A 232 16.53 -0.37 -5.17
CA GLN A 232 15.28 0.38 -5.03
C GLN A 232 14.59 0.50 -6.39
N ARG A 233 13.34 0.03 -6.48
CA ARG A 233 12.53 0.15 -7.71
C ARG A 233 12.37 1.61 -8.16
N GLY A 234 12.25 2.56 -7.23
CA GLY A 234 12.15 3.98 -7.56
C GLY A 234 13.36 4.51 -8.35
N ALA A 235 14.56 3.98 -8.12
CA ALA A 235 15.75 4.33 -8.89
C ALA A 235 15.69 3.75 -10.32
N ALA A 236 15.16 2.54 -10.48
CA ALA A 236 14.90 1.94 -11.79
C ALA A 236 13.86 2.77 -12.58
N GLU A 237 12.79 3.22 -11.93
CA GLU A 237 11.75 4.06 -12.53
C GLU A 237 12.30 5.44 -12.93
N ALA A 238 13.12 6.04 -12.08
CA ALA A 238 13.80 7.30 -12.38
C ALA A 238 14.73 7.17 -13.59
N LEU A 239 15.49 6.06 -13.67
CA LEU A 239 16.33 5.80 -14.84
C LEU A 239 15.49 5.64 -16.12
N TYR A 240 14.42 4.84 -16.07
CA TYR A 240 13.58 4.65 -17.26
C TYR A 240 13.01 5.98 -17.77
N ARG A 241 12.49 6.84 -16.88
CA ARG A 241 12.00 8.17 -17.27
C ARG A 241 13.06 9.01 -17.98
N LYS A 242 14.33 8.91 -17.58
CA LYS A 242 15.45 9.61 -18.20
C LYS A 242 15.73 9.12 -19.63
N VAL A 243 15.59 7.82 -19.89
CA VAL A 243 15.96 7.21 -21.18
C VAL A 243 14.76 6.90 -22.09
N ALA A 244 13.52 7.04 -21.61
CA ALA A 244 12.31 6.67 -22.35
C ALA A 244 12.19 7.39 -23.71
N GLY A 245 12.62 8.65 -23.79
CA GLY A 245 12.63 9.41 -25.05
C GLY A 245 13.52 8.81 -26.14
N ALA A 246 14.56 8.05 -25.76
CA ALA A 246 15.45 7.36 -26.69
C ALA A 246 14.96 5.95 -27.07
N LEU A 247 13.87 5.48 -26.46
CA LEU A 247 13.35 4.12 -26.63
C LEU A 247 11.88 4.13 -27.09
N PRO A 248 11.56 4.73 -28.26
CA PRO A 248 10.19 4.86 -28.72
C PRO A 248 9.53 3.50 -28.94
N GLY A 249 8.28 3.38 -28.45
CA GLY A 249 7.50 2.15 -28.57
C GLY A 249 8.00 0.98 -27.70
N ARG A 250 8.90 1.23 -26.72
CA ARG A 250 9.40 0.21 -25.81
C ARG A 250 8.93 0.46 -24.38
N ALA A 251 8.39 -0.56 -23.74
CA ALA A 251 7.86 -0.52 -22.38
C ALA A 251 8.88 -1.04 -21.35
N PRO A 252 8.86 -0.54 -20.10
CA PRO A 252 9.71 -1.04 -19.04
C PRO A 252 9.12 -2.30 -18.40
N PHE A 253 10.00 -3.18 -17.93
CA PHE A 253 9.72 -4.39 -17.18
C PHE A 253 10.61 -4.38 -15.94
N TYR A 254 10.00 -4.45 -14.76
CA TYR A 254 10.69 -4.43 -13.48
C TYR A 254 10.73 -5.84 -12.92
N VAL A 255 11.80 -6.57 -13.25
CA VAL A 255 11.93 -8.00 -12.96
C VAL A 255 12.64 -8.18 -11.62
N ALA A 256 11.99 -8.83 -10.66
CA ALA A 256 12.60 -9.16 -9.38
C ALA A 256 13.75 -10.18 -9.57
N ALA A 257 14.89 -9.94 -8.93
CA ALA A 257 16.05 -10.82 -8.97
C ALA A 257 16.78 -10.80 -7.62
N GLY A 258 16.32 -11.61 -6.67
CA GLY A 258 16.79 -11.56 -5.30
C GLY A 258 16.53 -10.17 -4.68
N PRO A 259 17.52 -9.51 -4.05
CA PRO A 259 17.34 -8.23 -3.39
C PRO A 259 17.28 -7.02 -4.34
N VAL A 260 17.38 -7.24 -5.67
CA VAL A 260 17.44 -6.17 -6.66
C VAL A 260 16.33 -6.30 -7.70
N THR A 261 15.89 -5.15 -8.21
CA THR A 261 14.97 -5.03 -9.35
C THR A 261 15.78 -4.80 -10.61
N ARG A 262 15.69 -5.70 -11.58
CA ARG A 262 16.27 -5.52 -12.92
C ARG A 262 15.32 -4.69 -13.78
N LEU A 263 15.80 -3.57 -14.28
CA LEU A 263 15.08 -2.78 -15.28
C LEU A 263 15.35 -3.37 -16.66
N GLN A 264 14.34 -3.96 -17.28
CA GLN A 264 14.37 -4.40 -18.66
C GLN A 264 13.44 -3.53 -19.52
N VAL A 265 13.72 -3.36 -20.81
CA VAL A 265 12.90 -2.57 -21.73
C VAL A 265 12.72 -3.33 -23.05
N GLY A 266 11.52 -3.36 -23.62
CA GLY A 266 11.24 -4.07 -24.87
C GLY A 266 9.76 -3.94 -25.30
N PRO A 267 9.26 -4.80 -26.20
CA PRO A 267 9.94 -5.94 -26.84
C PRO A 267 10.88 -5.51 -27.98
N TYR A 268 11.83 -6.37 -28.36
CA TYR A 268 12.66 -6.26 -29.57
C TYR A 268 12.59 -7.56 -30.39
N PRO A 269 12.54 -7.48 -31.73
CA PRO A 269 12.34 -8.65 -32.60
C PRO A 269 13.52 -9.61 -32.63
N SER A 270 14.73 -9.14 -32.32
CA SER A 270 15.95 -9.95 -32.32
C SER A 270 16.98 -9.41 -31.33
N ARG A 271 17.98 -10.22 -31.01
CA ARG A 271 19.16 -9.79 -30.24
C ARG A 271 19.84 -8.59 -30.88
N ALA A 272 19.95 -8.58 -32.21
CA ALA A 272 20.58 -7.50 -32.97
C ALA A 272 19.80 -6.18 -32.80
N ALA A 273 18.46 -6.23 -32.85
CA ALA A 273 17.62 -5.04 -32.61
C ALA A 273 17.74 -4.52 -31.16
N ALA A 274 17.81 -5.43 -30.17
CA ALA A 274 18.09 -5.06 -28.79
C ALA A 274 19.50 -4.46 -28.61
N GLN A 275 20.51 -5.01 -29.28
CA GLN A 275 21.88 -4.49 -29.23
C GLN A 275 21.98 -3.10 -29.87
N ALA A 276 21.32 -2.88 -31.01
CA ALA A 276 21.27 -1.56 -31.64
C ALA A 276 20.64 -0.51 -30.72
N ALA A 277 19.59 -0.89 -29.97
CA ALA A 277 18.99 -0.01 -28.98
C ALA A 277 19.93 0.28 -27.80
N CYS A 278 20.70 -0.70 -27.31
CA CYS A 278 21.74 -0.43 -26.32
C CYS A 278 22.79 0.56 -26.84
N ASN A 279 23.25 0.39 -28.09
CA ASN A 279 24.26 1.26 -28.68
C ASN A 279 23.77 2.71 -28.86
N SER A 280 22.46 2.93 -28.98
CA SER A 280 21.90 4.29 -29.03
C SER A 280 21.93 5.03 -27.68
N LEU A 281 22.13 4.32 -26.56
CA LEU A 281 22.17 4.90 -25.22
C LEU A 281 23.62 5.19 -24.81
N LYS A 282 24.19 6.27 -25.34
CA LYS A 282 25.64 6.59 -25.27
C LYS A 282 26.26 6.58 -23.85
N ASP A 283 25.46 6.86 -22.81
CA ASP A 283 25.93 6.94 -21.41
C ASP A 283 25.17 6.01 -20.45
N GLN A 284 24.55 4.94 -20.97
CA GLN A 284 23.77 4.01 -20.15
C GLN A 284 24.26 2.57 -20.34
N ALA A 285 24.69 1.95 -19.24
CA ALA A 285 24.96 0.52 -19.22
C ALA A 285 23.72 -0.26 -19.68
N CYS A 286 23.89 -1.11 -20.68
CA CYS A 286 22.80 -1.79 -21.36
C CYS A 286 23.29 -3.11 -21.97
N PHE A 287 22.52 -4.18 -21.85
CA PHE A 287 22.78 -5.42 -22.58
C PHE A 287 21.50 -6.16 -23.00
N PRO A 288 21.48 -6.84 -24.16
CA PRO A 288 20.35 -7.65 -24.59
C PRO A 288 20.10 -8.86 -23.67
N VAL A 289 18.84 -9.12 -23.34
CA VAL A 289 18.37 -10.28 -22.58
C VAL A 289 17.15 -10.89 -23.24
N THR A 290 16.91 -12.18 -23.01
CA THR A 290 15.65 -12.81 -23.43
C THR A 290 14.54 -12.47 -22.44
N ALA A 291 13.32 -12.29 -22.95
CA ALA A 291 12.12 -12.19 -22.16
C ALA A 291 11.82 -13.58 -21.55
N LYS A 292 12.33 -13.79 -20.33
CA LYS A 292 11.85 -14.88 -19.45
C LYS A 292 10.63 -14.41 -18.68
#